data_AF-C6R6F8-F1
#
_entry.id   AF-C6R6F8-F1
#
_cell.length_a   1.000
_cell.length_b   1.000
_cell.length_c   1.000
_cell.angle_alpha   90.00
_cell.angle_beta   90.00
_cell.angle_gamma   90.00
#
_symmetry.space_group_name_H-M   'P 1'
#
loop_
_entity.id
_entity.type
_entity.pdbx_description
1 polymer ?
#
loop_
_entity_poly.entity_id
_entity_poly.type
_entity_poly.pdbx_seq_one_letter_code
_entity_poly.pdbx_strand_id
1 'polypeptide(L)'
;MSQQQLPPADQPDNYTGMWNRHRVRYLYVDPAAGLWHLGVGDEYQGTYCTRMNPLARIDLAGVKLRFRNGGYLVVPRDGAEVSIFMPHKMAQFRPMTYHGQVPDVCPDCLTMAAVTAEMNGQNAYPVKRLLKALAGTDTPANK
;
A
#
# COMPACT_ATOMS: atom_id res chain seq x y z
N MET A 1 14.18 -23.29 21.39
CA MET A 1 14.44 -22.38 20.24
C MET A 1 14.34 -20.96 20.76
N SER A 2 15.44 -20.21 20.77
CA SER A 2 15.42 -18.81 21.21
C SER A 2 14.63 -18.01 20.18
N GLN A 3 13.49 -17.45 20.56
CA GLN A 3 12.81 -16.45 19.75
C GLN A 3 13.69 -15.20 19.77
N GLN A 4 14.57 -15.05 18.79
CA GLN A 4 15.23 -13.78 18.54
C GLN A 4 14.14 -12.78 18.15
N GLN A 5 13.68 -12.00 19.12
CA GLN A 5 12.88 -10.81 18.85
C GLN A 5 13.73 -9.89 17.99
N LEU A 6 13.21 -9.56 16.81
CA LEU A 6 13.79 -8.54 15.97
C LEU A 6 13.89 -7.23 16.76
N PRO A 7 14.93 -6.41 16.54
CA PRO A 7 15.00 -5.06 17.09
C PRO A 7 13.68 -4.32 16.86
N PRO A 8 13.21 -3.46 17.77
CA PRO A 8 11.91 -2.78 17.62
C PRO A 8 11.73 -2.05 16.29
N ALA A 9 12.81 -1.52 15.69
CA ALA A 9 12.77 -0.86 14.38
C ALA A 9 12.51 -1.81 13.20
N ASP A 10 12.72 -3.12 13.41
CA ASP A 10 12.60 -4.20 12.44
C ASP A 10 11.36 -5.07 12.71
N GLN A 11 10.55 -4.69 13.71
CA GLN A 11 9.27 -5.34 13.97
C GLN A 11 8.21 -4.75 13.04
N PRO A 12 7.49 -5.58 12.27
CA PRO A 12 6.49 -5.13 11.28
C PRO A 12 5.32 -4.35 11.91
N ASP A 13 5.16 -4.44 13.23
CA ASP A 13 4.06 -3.82 13.98
C ASP A 13 4.36 -2.37 14.42
N ASN A 14 5.58 -1.86 14.19
CA ASN A 14 5.99 -0.50 14.59
C ASN A 14 5.87 0.54 13.46
N TYR A 15 5.05 0.27 12.44
CA TYR A 15 4.74 1.24 11.38
C TYR A 15 4.06 2.49 11.93
N THR A 16 4.86 3.52 12.22
CA THR A 16 4.37 4.81 12.71
C THR A 16 3.81 5.70 11.59
N GLY A 17 4.03 5.34 10.33
CA GLY A 17 3.72 6.19 9.17
C GLY A 17 4.53 7.49 9.09
N MET A 18 5.46 7.72 10.02
CA MET A 18 6.18 9.01 10.17
C MET A 18 7.22 9.26 9.07
N TRP A 19 7.70 8.19 8.42
CA TRP A 19 8.82 8.25 7.48
C TRP A 19 8.41 8.00 6.02
N ASN A 20 7.11 7.98 5.69
CA ASN A 20 6.66 7.36 4.44
C ASN A 20 5.79 8.16 3.47
N ARG A 21 6.20 8.08 2.20
CA ARG A 21 5.49 8.59 1.01
C ARG A 21 5.10 7.48 0.04
N HIS A 22 5.17 6.20 0.45
CA HIS A 22 4.75 5.11 -0.43
C HIS A 22 3.24 5.23 -0.67
N ARG A 23 2.85 5.17 -1.95
CA ARG A 23 1.49 5.46 -2.41
C ARG A 23 0.95 4.28 -3.19
N VAL A 24 -0.30 3.93 -2.87
CA VAL A 24 -1.10 2.97 -3.60
C VAL A 24 -2.05 3.76 -4.49
N ARG A 25 -1.95 3.56 -5.79
CA ARG A 25 -2.82 4.23 -6.77
C ARG A 25 -4.02 3.37 -7.16
N TYR A 26 -3.82 2.06 -7.29
CA TYR A 26 -4.87 1.17 -7.79
C TYR A 26 -5.36 0.24 -6.68
N LEU A 27 -6.68 0.10 -6.57
CA LEU A 27 -7.33 -0.94 -5.78
C LEU A 27 -7.98 -1.95 -6.71
N TYR A 28 -7.85 -3.23 -6.39
CA TYR A 28 -8.53 -4.31 -7.10
C TYR A 28 -9.48 -5.01 -6.14
N VAL A 29 -10.75 -5.11 -6.49
CA VAL A 29 -11.72 -5.79 -5.62
C VAL A 29 -11.70 -7.29 -5.89
N ASP A 30 -11.71 -8.07 -4.82
CA ASP A 30 -12.10 -9.48 -4.82
C ASP A 30 -13.50 -9.57 -4.19
N PRO A 31 -14.57 -9.60 -5.00
CA PRO A 31 -15.94 -9.66 -4.48
C PRO A 31 -16.25 -10.99 -3.78
N ALA A 32 -15.51 -12.05 -4.10
CA ALA A 32 -15.72 -13.36 -3.48
C ALA A 32 -15.16 -13.39 -2.06
N ALA A 33 -13.98 -12.78 -1.86
CA ALA A 33 -13.38 -12.63 -0.53
C ALA A 33 -13.89 -11.41 0.24
N GLY A 34 -14.57 -10.46 -0.43
CA GLY A 34 -14.96 -9.18 0.16
C GLY A 34 -13.76 -8.29 0.47
N LEU A 35 -12.75 -8.28 -0.39
CA LEU A 35 -11.48 -7.58 -0.14
C LEU A 35 -11.12 -6.53 -1.20
N TRP A 36 -10.45 -5.48 -0.76
CA TRP A 36 -9.63 -4.59 -1.58
C TRP A 36 -8.17 -5.05 -1.55
N HIS A 37 -7.64 -5.44 -2.69
CA HIS A 37 -6.22 -5.67 -2.89
C HIS A 37 -5.52 -4.38 -3.30
N LEU A 38 -4.37 -4.12 -2.67
CA LEU A 38 -3.56 -2.94 -2.93
C LEU A 38 -2.63 -3.20 -4.12
N GLY A 39 -2.74 -2.38 -5.16
CA GLY A 39 -1.90 -2.47 -6.35
C GLY A 39 -0.45 -2.06 -6.09
N VAL A 40 0.47 -2.74 -6.76
CA VAL A 40 1.90 -2.38 -6.79
C VAL A 40 2.14 -1.54 -8.04
N GLY A 41 2.76 -0.38 -7.88
CA GLY A 41 3.18 0.48 -9.00
C GLY A 41 2.05 0.85 -9.96
N ASP A 42 2.21 0.51 -11.24
CA ASP A 42 1.29 0.90 -12.32
C ASP A 42 0.08 -0.03 -12.49
N GLU A 43 -0.81 0.38 -13.39
CA GLU A 43 -2.17 -0.13 -13.63
C GLU A 43 -2.32 -1.65 -13.85
N TYR A 44 -1.24 -2.39 -14.08
CA TYR A 44 -1.24 -3.84 -14.33
C TYR A 44 -0.06 -4.58 -13.71
N GLN A 45 0.70 -3.95 -12.81
CA GLN A 45 1.89 -4.55 -12.20
C GLN A 45 1.56 -5.52 -11.05
N GLY A 46 0.28 -5.73 -10.75
CA GLY A 46 -0.19 -6.69 -9.77
C GLY A 46 -0.59 -6.06 -8.44
N THR A 47 -0.76 -6.92 -7.45
CA THR A 47 -1.08 -6.55 -6.06
C THR A 47 -0.03 -7.11 -5.13
N TYR A 48 0.08 -6.52 -3.95
CA TYR A 48 1.06 -6.91 -2.95
C TYR A 48 0.96 -8.38 -2.51
N CYS A 49 -0.24 -8.94 -2.45
CA CYS A 49 -0.44 -10.34 -2.11
C CYS A 49 -0.53 -11.27 -3.32
N THR A 50 -0.22 -10.78 -4.53
CA THR A 50 -0.29 -11.50 -5.82
C THR A 50 -1.69 -11.99 -6.24
N ARG A 51 -2.72 -11.71 -5.44
CA ARG A 51 -4.13 -11.96 -5.77
C ARG A 51 -4.76 -10.69 -6.32
N MET A 52 -5.23 -10.73 -7.56
CA MET A 52 -5.87 -9.58 -8.19
C MET A 52 -7.02 -10.00 -9.09
N ASN A 53 -8.05 -9.15 -9.13
CA ASN A 53 -9.07 -9.19 -10.17
C ASN A 53 -8.86 -7.98 -11.08
N PRO A 54 -8.14 -8.12 -12.21
CA PRO A 54 -7.81 -7.00 -13.09
C PRO A 54 -9.04 -6.27 -13.66
N LEU A 55 -10.19 -6.95 -13.74
CA LEU A 55 -11.40 -6.40 -14.34
C LEU A 55 -12.14 -5.43 -13.42
N ALA A 56 -11.91 -5.51 -12.11
CA ALA A 56 -12.65 -4.77 -11.12
C ALA A 56 -11.68 -3.86 -10.33
N ARG A 57 -11.29 -2.75 -10.97
CA ARG A 57 -10.27 -1.83 -10.47
C ARG A 57 -10.84 -0.44 -10.17
N ILE A 58 -10.28 0.21 -9.16
CA ILE A 58 -10.45 1.63 -8.88
C ILE A 58 -9.08 2.33 -8.99
N ASP A 59 -8.99 3.36 -9.82
CA ASP A 59 -7.89 4.34 -9.76
C ASP A 59 -8.24 5.36 -8.67
N LEU A 60 -7.39 5.44 -7.64
CA LEU A 60 -7.57 6.35 -6.53
C LEU A 60 -7.19 7.79 -6.88
N ALA A 61 -6.51 8.05 -8.00
CA ALA A 61 -6.10 9.39 -8.38
C ALA A 61 -7.32 10.35 -8.45
N GLY A 62 -7.32 11.39 -7.60
CA GLY A 62 -8.40 12.39 -7.54
C GLY A 62 -9.67 11.92 -6.83
N VAL A 63 -9.71 10.69 -6.30
CA VAL A 63 -10.85 10.20 -5.51
C VAL A 63 -11.01 11.03 -4.23
N LYS A 64 -12.27 11.36 -3.90
CA LYS A 64 -12.63 12.08 -2.68
C LYS A 64 -13.00 11.09 -1.59
N LEU A 65 -12.09 10.87 -0.64
CA LEU A 65 -12.35 10.09 0.56
C LEU A 65 -13.08 10.98 1.57
N ARG A 66 -14.37 10.72 1.80
CA ARG A 66 -15.19 11.50 2.72
C ARG A 66 -14.93 11.08 4.15
N PHE A 67 -14.71 12.03 5.06
CA PHE A 67 -14.63 11.71 6.49
C PHE A 67 -16.03 11.45 7.06
N ARG A 68 -16.09 10.68 8.15
CA ARG A 68 -17.35 10.44 8.88
C ARG A 68 -17.87 11.68 9.59
N ASN A 69 -16.97 12.54 10.09
CA ASN A 69 -17.27 13.80 10.77
C ASN A 69 -17.49 14.99 9.81
N GLY A 70 -17.47 14.76 8.49
CA GLY A 70 -17.65 15.79 7.47
C GLY A 70 -16.35 16.22 6.78
N GLY A 71 -16.48 16.80 5.60
CA GLY A 71 -15.34 17.12 4.73
C GLY A 71 -14.81 15.91 3.92
N TYR A 72 -13.71 16.12 3.21
CA TYR A 72 -13.08 15.09 2.38
C TYR A 72 -11.57 15.32 2.24
N LEU A 73 -10.86 14.22 2.00
CA LEU A 73 -9.49 14.20 1.50
C LEU A 73 -9.52 13.89 0.01
N VAL A 74 -8.84 14.69 -0.81
CA VAL A 74 -8.61 14.36 -2.22
C VAL A 74 -7.33 13.57 -2.32
N VAL A 75 -7.41 12.37 -2.89
CA VAL A 75 -6.23 11.54 -3.14
C VAL A 75 -5.38 12.20 -4.25
N PRO A 76 -4.07 12.43 -4.02
CA PRO A 76 -3.15 12.92 -5.02
C PRO A 76 -3.09 12.05 -6.30
N ARG A 77 -2.57 12.60 -7.40
CA ARG A 77 -2.50 11.90 -8.70
C ARG A 77 -1.62 10.65 -8.69
N ASP A 78 -0.61 10.62 -7.84
CA ASP A 78 0.32 9.51 -7.62
C ASP A 78 -0.19 8.47 -6.61
N GLY A 79 -1.40 8.67 -6.05
CA GLY A 79 -2.08 7.69 -5.19
C GLY A 79 -2.21 8.10 -3.73
N ALA A 80 -2.85 7.22 -2.97
CA ALA A 80 -3.09 7.38 -1.53
C ALA A 80 -1.91 6.82 -0.74
N GLU A 81 -1.45 7.55 0.28
CA GLU A 81 -0.41 7.04 1.16
C GLU A 81 -0.88 5.78 1.90
N VAL A 82 0.03 4.81 2.09
CA VAL A 82 -0.29 3.54 2.76
C VAL A 82 -0.96 3.75 4.12
N SER A 83 -0.57 4.82 4.83
CA SER A 83 -1.14 5.20 6.12
C SER A 83 -2.67 5.32 6.10
N ILE A 84 -3.28 5.73 4.98
CA ILE A 84 -4.73 5.87 4.83
C ILE A 84 -5.45 4.52 4.99
N PHE A 85 -4.81 3.42 4.56
CA PHE A 85 -5.38 2.07 4.63
C PHE A 85 -5.22 1.40 5.99
N MET A 86 -4.51 2.04 6.93
CA MET A 86 -4.38 1.52 8.28
C MET A 86 -5.73 1.53 9.00
N PRO A 87 -6.09 0.51 9.80
CA PRO A 87 -7.44 0.37 10.38
C PRO A 87 -7.90 1.63 11.13
N HIS A 88 -7.02 2.24 11.93
CA HIS A 88 -7.31 3.44 12.71
C HIS A 88 -7.53 4.71 11.86
N LYS A 89 -6.95 4.77 10.64
CA LYS A 89 -7.20 5.85 9.68
C LYS A 89 -8.46 5.56 8.86
N MET A 90 -8.62 4.34 8.36
CA MET A 90 -9.82 3.93 7.64
C MET A 90 -11.11 4.13 8.44
N ALA A 91 -11.07 3.90 9.76
CA ALA A 91 -12.19 4.16 10.66
C ALA A 91 -12.69 5.62 10.63
N GLN A 92 -11.85 6.57 10.22
CA GLN A 92 -12.20 8.00 10.12
C GLN A 92 -12.96 8.33 8.83
N PHE A 93 -12.87 7.48 7.81
CA PHE A 93 -13.50 7.67 6.51
C PHE A 93 -14.84 6.94 6.42
N ARG A 94 -15.71 7.44 5.54
CA ARG A 94 -16.85 6.66 5.05
C ARG A 94 -16.31 5.46 4.26
N PRO A 95 -16.88 4.25 4.43
CA PRO A 95 -16.36 3.08 3.75
C PRO A 95 -16.39 3.23 2.23
N MET A 96 -15.35 2.74 1.56
CA MET A 96 -15.32 2.64 0.10
C MET A 96 -16.14 1.42 -0.32
N THR A 97 -17.23 1.67 -1.04
CA THR A 97 -18.17 0.64 -1.45
C THR A 97 -17.93 0.19 -2.89
N TYR A 98 -18.12 -1.09 -3.18
CA TYR A 98 -18.15 -1.64 -4.53
C TYR A 98 -19.44 -2.44 -4.73
N HIS A 99 -20.29 -2.04 -5.68
CA HIS A 99 -21.58 -2.69 -5.94
C HIS A 99 -22.42 -2.96 -4.66
N GLY A 100 -22.43 -2.01 -3.73
CA GLY A 100 -23.18 -2.11 -2.46
C GLY A 100 -22.49 -2.94 -1.37
N GLN A 101 -21.38 -3.61 -1.67
CA GLN A 101 -20.52 -4.24 -0.67
C GLN A 101 -19.55 -3.22 -0.08
N VAL A 102 -19.08 -3.51 1.14
CA VAL A 102 -18.01 -2.77 1.81
C VAL A 102 -16.81 -3.71 1.94
N PRO A 103 -15.93 -3.79 0.94
CA PRO A 103 -14.78 -4.67 1.03
C PRO A 103 -13.77 -4.15 2.06
N ASP A 104 -13.16 -5.06 2.81
CA ASP A 104 -12.07 -4.75 3.74
C ASP A 104 -10.73 -4.72 3.00
N VAL A 105 -9.72 -4.02 3.52
CA VAL A 105 -8.39 -4.07 2.92
C VAL A 105 -7.77 -5.45 3.18
N CYS A 106 -7.25 -6.08 2.13
CA CYS A 106 -6.55 -7.36 2.24
C CYS A 106 -5.38 -7.23 3.23
N PRO A 107 -5.34 -8.04 4.31
CA PRO A 107 -4.33 -7.91 5.36
C PRO A 107 -2.91 -8.13 4.83
N ASP A 108 -2.71 -9.13 3.97
CA ASP A 108 -1.42 -9.42 3.34
C ASP A 108 -0.93 -8.24 2.49
N CYS A 109 -1.84 -7.61 1.74
CA CYS A 109 -1.52 -6.42 0.97
C CYS A 109 -1.11 -5.26 1.88
N LEU A 110 -1.84 -5.06 2.97
CA LEU A 110 -1.56 -3.98 3.92
C LEU A 110 -0.20 -4.16 4.59
N THR A 111 0.11 -5.37 5.07
CA THR A 111 1.40 -5.71 5.69
C THR A 111 2.53 -5.45 4.70
N MET A 112 2.45 -5.97 3.48
CA MET A 112 3.52 -5.81 2.49
C MET A 112 3.68 -4.35 2.00
N ALA A 113 2.57 -3.61 1.87
CA ALA A 113 2.62 -2.19 1.55
C ALA A 113 3.25 -1.39 2.69
N ALA A 114 2.95 -1.73 3.94
CA ALA A 114 3.54 -1.11 5.13
C ALA A 114 5.05 -1.37 5.20
N VAL A 115 5.47 -2.63 5.03
CA VAL A 115 6.90 -3.02 4.96
C VAL A 115 7.62 -2.30 3.82
N THR A 116 7.00 -2.24 2.63
CA THR A 116 7.55 -1.51 1.48
C THR A 116 7.73 -0.04 1.79
N ALA A 117 6.75 0.55 2.48
CA ALA A 117 6.87 1.89 2.98
C ALA A 117 8.08 1.96 3.93
N GLU A 118 8.13 1.19 5.01
CA GLU A 118 9.23 1.25 6.00
C GLU A 118 10.61 1.15 5.36
N MET A 119 10.82 0.17 4.50
CA MET A 119 12.07 -0.02 3.78
C MET A 119 12.47 1.19 2.92
N ASN A 120 11.50 1.89 2.33
CA ASN A 120 11.75 3.09 1.53
C ASN A 120 11.97 4.36 2.38
N GLY A 121 11.34 4.42 3.55
CA GLY A 121 11.33 5.58 4.43
C GLY A 121 12.48 5.63 5.43
N GLN A 122 12.95 4.47 5.91
CA GLN A 122 14.00 4.39 6.90
C GLN A 122 15.39 4.64 6.27
N ASN A 123 16.16 5.58 6.83
CA ASN A 123 17.54 5.82 6.42
C ASN A 123 18.53 4.71 6.83
N ALA A 124 18.14 3.87 7.81
CA ALA A 124 18.95 2.74 8.27
C ALA A 124 19.16 1.70 7.17
N TYR A 125 18.16 1.54 6.31
CA TYR A 125 18.22 0.70 5.14
C TYR A 125 18.51 1.57 3.92
N PRO A 126 19.71 1.51 3.30
CA PRO A 126 20.02 2.29 2.11
C PRO A 126 19.27 1.79 0.87
N VAL A 127 18.13 1.12 1.03
CA VAL A 127 17.30 0.53 -0.03
C VAL A 127 16.92 1.60 -1.04
N LYS A 128 16.48 2.78 -0.60
CA LYS A 128 16.16 3.89 -1.51
C LYS A 128 17.36 4.33 -2.38
N ARG A 129 18.55 4.38 -1.79
CA ARG A 129 19.80 4.70 -2.50
C ARG A 129 20.21 3.56 -3.44
N LEU A 130 20.04 2.32 -3.00
CA LEU A 130 20.33 1.12 -3.77
C LEU A 130 19.41 0.99 -4.99
N LEU A 131 18.09 1.13 -4.81
CA LEU A 131 17.11 1.13 -5.90
C LEU A 131 17.38 2.25 -6.90
N LYS A 132 17.75 3.44 -6.44
CA LYS A 132 18.14 4.55 -7.32
C LYS A 132 19.43 4.24 -8.10
N ALA A 133 20.39 3.56 -7.49
CA ALA A 133 21.61 3.13 -8.16
C ALA A 133 21.31 2.03 -9.20
N LEU A 134 20.41 1.10 -8.89
CA LEU A 134 20.02 0.01 -9.77
C LEU A 134 19.16 0.46 -10.96
N ALA A 135 18.30 1.46 -10.78
CA ALA A 135 17.47 2.00 -11.86
C ALA A 135 18.29 2.64 -12.99
N GLY A 136 19.55 3.01 -12.73
CA GLY A 136 20.48 3.54 -13.72
C GLY A 136 21.49 2.51 -14.26
N THR A 137 21.40 1.25 -13.84
CA THR A 137 22.26 0.18 -14.34
C THR A 137 21.51 -0.71 -15.30
N ASP A 138 21.95 -0.75 -16.56
CA ASP A 138 21.50 -1.75 -17.51
C ASP A 138 21.87 -3.15 -17.01
N THR A 139 20.90 -4.07 -17.04
CA THR A 139 21.20 -5.48 -16.75
C THR A 139 22.12 -5.97 -17.86
N PRO A 140 23.30 -6.55 -17.55
CA PRO A 140 24.16 -7.09 -18.59
C PRO A 140 23.38 -8.11 -19.40
N ALA A 141 23.22 -7.88 -20.71
CA ALA A 141 22.68 -8.90 -21.58
C ALA A 141 23.64 -10.10 -21.53
N ASN A 142 23.19 -11.20 -20.94
CA ASN A 142 23.96 -12.44 -20.90
C ASN A 142 24.38 -12.82 -22.32
N LYS A 143 25.69 -12.96 -22.54
CA LYS A 143 26.27 -13.65 -23.70
C LYS A 143 26.20 -15.16 -23.48
#